data_AF-A0A8J5UBP1-F1
#
_entry.id   AF-A0A8J5UBP1-F1
#
_cell.length_a   1.000
_cell.length_b   1.000
_cell.length_c   1.000
_cell.angle_alpha   90.00
_cell.angle_beta   90.00
_cell.angle_gamma   90.00
#
_symmetry.space_group_name_H-M   'P 1'
#
loop_
_entity.id
_entity.type
_entity.pdbx_description
1 polymer ?
#
loop_
_entity_poly.entity_id
_entity_poly.type
_entity_poly.pdbx_seq_one_letter_code
_entity_poly.pdbx_strand_id
1 'polypeptide(L)'
;MAADLVVGIDIGMTGTGVAYKLKRDRRPTALEWGRDEKLPTRLFYSDRHQPPKLVGWGLEVPDDSEKPFTTREWFKVDFGKRDTDQTHVESLYIDFLGCLYQELRLRQFTPRILGGKSFEECTINFLFSVPATWDPALVSNFKQLISNAGFDHVKDHTVHVSMTEPQAVAAFQICGSHSSDQTKDSGLIALTKQL
;
A
#
# COMPACT_ATOMS: atom_id res chain seq x y z
N MET A 1 7.81 -9.98 -20.44
CA MET A 1 7.04 -11.19 -20.02
C MET A 1 5.79 -10.72 -19.29
N ALA A 2 4.68 -11.46 -19.35
CA ALA A 2 3.49 -11.10 -18.57
C ALA A 2 3.72 -11.41 -17.09
N ALA A 3 3.42 -10.46 -16.19
CA ALA A 3 3.59 -10.63 -14.75
C ALA A 3 2.74 -11.79 -14.20
N ASP A 4 3.27 -12.51 -13.21
CA ASP A 4 2.56 -13.55 -12.48
C ASP A 4 1.57 -12.94 -11.48
N LEU A 5 1.94 -11.79 -10.91
CA LEU A 5 1.15 -11.03 -9.95
C LEU A 5 1.28 -9.52 -10.24
N VAL A 6 0.16 -8.82 -10.20
CA VAL A 6 0.11 -7.35 -10.17
C VAL A 6 -0.48 -6.93 -8.83
N VAL A 7 0.15 -5.99 -8.13
CA VAL A 7 -0.30 -5.49 -6.83
C VAL A 7 -0.45 -3.97 -6.91
N GLY A 8 -1.68 -3.47 -6.75
CA GLY A 8 -1.98 -2.05 -6.57
C GLY A 8 -1.95 -1.66 -5.09
N ILE A 9 -1.24 -0.60 -4.75
CA ILE A 9 -1.05 -0.12 -3.38
C ILE A 9 -1.41 1.37 -3.32
N ASP A 10 -2.34 1.71 -2.44
CA ASP A 10 -2.75 3.07 -2.15
C ASP A 10 -2.44 3.41 -0.69
N ILE A 11 -1.38 4.18 -0.45
CA ILE A 11 -0.98 4.60 0.90
C ILE A 11 -1.79 5.83 1.29
N GLY A 12 -2.98 5.67 1.88
CA GLY A 12 -3.78 6.81 2.35
C GLY A 12 -3.19 7.52 3.57
N MET A 13 -3.85 8.58 4.02
CA MET A 13 -3.41 9.31 5.24
C MET A 13 -3.59 8.47 6.51
N THR A 14 -4.71 7.75 6.60
CA THR A 14 -5.11 6.97 7.77
C THR A 14 -5.24 5.48 7.48
N GLY A 15 -5.46 5.11 6.23
CA GLY A 15 -5.63 3.73 5.82
C GLY A 15 -5.00 3.47 4.47
N THR A 16 -4.33 2.33 4.36
CA THR A 16 -3.67 1.80 3.18
C THR A 16 -4.56 0.73 2.55
N GLY A 17 -4.88 0.90 1.28
CA GLY A 17 -5.57 -0.09 0.46
C GLY A 17 -4.57 -0.92 -0.34
N VAL A 18 -4.81 -2.23 -0.46
CA VAL A 18 -4.05 -3.10 -1.36
C VAL A 18 -5.04 -3.89 -2.20
N ALA A 19 -4.80 -3.97 -3.50
CA ALA A 19 -5.53 -4.83 -4.40
C ALA A 19 -4.53 -5.63 -5.23
N TYR A 20 -4.90 -6.82 -5.67
CA TYR A 20 -4.01 -7.65 -6.47
C TYR A 20 -4.75 -8.42 -7.56
N LYS A 21 -4.00 -8.85 -8.56
CA LYS A 21 -4.50 -9.67 -9.66
C LYS A 21 -3.46 -10.72 -10.01
N LEU A 22 -3.81 -12.00 -9.90
CA LEU A 22 -2.95 -13.05 -10.44
C LEU A 22 -3.12 -13.13 -11.96
N LYS A 23 -2.11 -13.66 -12.64
CA LYS A 23 -2.14 -13.87 -14.09
C LYS A 23 -3.36 -14.65 -14.59
N ARG A 24 -3.86 -15.59 -13.79
CA ARG A 24 -5.06 -16.40 -14.10
C ARG A 24 -6.38 -15.69 -13.84
N ASP A 25 -6.35 -14.59 -13.09
CA ASP A 25 -7.56 -13.88 -12.68
C ASP A 25 -8.00 -12.91 -13.78
N ARG A 26 -9.31 -12.75 -13.94
CA ARG A 26 -9.86 -11.79 -14.91
C ARG A 26 -9.87 -10.37 -14.34
N ARG A 27 -10.16 -10.24 -13.04
CA ARG A 27 -10.34 -8.98 -12.31
C ARG A 27 -9.37 -8.88 -11.13
N PRO A 28 -9.03 -7.66 -10.70
CA PRO A 28 -8.36 -7.47 -9.41
C PRO A 28 -9.29 -7.77 -8.25
N THR A 29 -8.70 -8.19 -7.13
CA THR A 29 -9.35 -8.46 -5.84
C THR A 29 -8.76 -7.52 -4.80
N ALA A 30 -9.60 -6.89 -3.98
CA ALA A 30 -9.13 -6.14 -2.81
C ALA A 30 -8.57 -7.10 -1.76
N LEU A 31 -7.45 -6.75 -1.15
CA LEU A 31 -6.87 -7.51 -0.06
C LEU A 31 -7.60 -7.13 1.23
N GLU A 32 -8.12 -8.13 1.93
CA GLU A 32 -8.79 -7.95 3.22
C GLU A 32 -7.79 -8.15 4.37
N TRP A 33 -7.83 -7.24 5.34
CA TRP A 33 -7.05 -7.25 6.57
C TRP A 33 -7.92 -7.74 7.71
N GLY A 34 -8.34 -9.01 7.64
CA GLY A 34 -9.30 -9.59 8.58
C GLY A 34 -10.74 -9.32 8.16
N ARG A 35 -11.33 -8.19 8.58
CA ARG A 35 -12.72 -7.81 8.22
C ARG A 35 -12.81 -6.50 7.44
N ASP A 36 -11.68 -5.81 7.26
CA ASP A 36 -11.61 -4.49 6.62
C ASP A 36 -10.70 -4.55 5.38
N GLU A 37 -11.08 -3.88 4.31
CA GLU A 37 -10.24 -3.73 3.10
C GLU A 37 -9.12 -2.69 3.27
N LYS A 38 -9.08 -2.02 4.44
CA LYS A 38 -8.10 -0.96 4.74
C LYS A 38 -7.26 -1.31 5.96
N LEU A 39 -5.96 -1.32 5.77
CA LEU A 39 -4.95 -1.44 6.83
C LEU A 39 -4.68 -0.05 7.42
N PRO A 40 -4.69 0.17 8.75
CA PRO A 40 -4.29 1.45 9.31
C PRO A 40 -2.87 1.87 8.91
N THR A 41 -2.70 3.13 8.48
CA THR A 41 -1.40 3.70 8.12
C THR A 41 -0.70 4.25 9.35
N ARG A 42 -0.16 3.35 10.18
CA ARG A 42 0.46 3.71 11.47
C ARG A 42 1.63 2.81 11.87
N LEU A 43 2.49 3.37 12.71
CA LEU A 43 3.66 2.71 13.30
C LEU A 43 3.68 2.94 14.81
N PHE A 44 4.30 2.02 15.54
CA PHE A 44 4.49 2.10 16.99
C PHE A 44 5.96 2.01 17.33
N TYR A 45 6.49 3.01 18.05
CA TYR A 45 7.88 3.03 18.49
C TYR A 45 7.97 2.99 20.01
N SER A 46 8.73 2.04 20.55
CA SER A 46 9.04 1.94 21.98
C SER A 46 10.13 2.94 22.34
N ASP A 47 9.81 3.82 23.28
CA ASP A 47 10.73 4.85 23.79
C ASP A 47 11.67 4.28 24.88
N ARG A 48 11.58 2.98 25.16
CA ARG A 48 12.51 2.25 26.05
C ARG A 48 13.90 2.09 25.45
N HIS A 49 14.01 2.21 24.13
CA HIS A 49 15.25 2.06 23.38
C HIS A 49 15.76 3.42 22.93
N GLN A 50 17.09 3.56 22.85
CA GLN A 50 17.73 4.74 22.26
C GLN A 50 18.66 4.29 21.12
N PRO A 51 18.34 4.61 19.85
CA PRO A 51 17.14 5.33 19.39
C PRO A 51 15.84 4.54 19.60
N PRO A 52 14.66 5.20 19.57
CA PRO A 52 13.36 4.52 19.65
C PRO A 52 13.25 3.40 18.62
N LYS A 53 12.68 2.27 19.04
CA LYS A 53 12.64 1.05 18.23
C LYS A 53 11.24 0.82 17.71
N LEU A 54 11.10 0.48 16.43
CA LEU A 54 9.84 0.01 15.87
C LEU A 54 9.41 -1.31 16.54
N VAL A 55 8.23 -1.32 17.15
CA VAL A 55 7.67 -2.45 17.91
C VAL A 55 6.31 -2.91 17.40
N GLY A 56 5.74 -2.21 16.44
CA GLY A 56 4.58 -2.68 15.70
C GLY A 56 4.14 -1.73 14.60
N TRP A 57 3.17 -2.17 13.80
CA TRP A 57 2.62 -1.38 12.70
C TRP A 57 1.19 -1.83 12.36
N GLY A 58 0.45 -1.02 11.59
CA GLY A 58 -0.83 -1.43 11.03
C GLY A 58 -1.86 -1.86 12.08
N LEU A 59 -2.39 -3.08 11.95
CA LEU A 59 -3.36 -3.65 12.91
C LEU A 59 -2.73 -4.21 14.18
N GLU A 60 -1.40 -4.25 14.28
CA GLU A 60 -0.73 -4.81 15.45
C GLU A 60 -1.03 -3.97 16.70
N VAL A 61 -1.13 -4.66 17.83
CA VAL A 61 -1.16 -4.05 19.16
C VAL A 61 0.18 -4.40 19.80
N PRO A 62 1.07 -3.42 20.04
CA PRO A 62 2.34 -3.69 20.67
C PRO A 62 2.15 -4.34 22.05
N ASP A 63 3.08 -5.22 22.42
CA ASP A 63 3.07 -5.87 23.73
C ASP A 63 3.17 -4.84 24.86
N ASP A 64 2.50 -5.09 25.99
CA ASP A 64 2.54 -4.20 27.15
C ASP A 64 3.96 -4.02 27.72
N SER A 65 4.84 -5.02 27.51
CA SER A 65 6.26 -4.95 27.85
C SER A 65 7.04 -3.91 27.03
N GLU A 66 6.48 -3.40 25.94
CA GLU A 66 7.08 -2.34 25.11
C GLU A 66 6.65 -0.92 25.54
N LYS A 67 5.76 -0.78 26.54
CA LYS A 67 5.26 0.53 27.00
C LYS A 67 6.32 1.33 27.81
N PRO A 68 6.49 2.65 27.62
CA PRO A 68 5.69 3.49 26.77
C PRO A 68 6.12 3.36 25.30
N PHE A 69 5.13 3.34 24.41
CA PHE A 69 5.36 3.47 22.98
C PHE A 69 4.57 4.67 22.44
N THR A 70 5.16 5.33 21.45
CA THR A 70 4.55 6.43 20.72
C THR A 70 3.95 5.90 19.42
N THR A 71 2.72 6.31 19.12
CA THR A 71 2.07 6.00 17.83
C THR A 71 2.40 7.10 16.82
N ARG A 72 2.85 6.71 15.63
CA ARG A 72 3.11 7.61 14.50
C ARG A 72 2.05 7.35 13.43
N GLU A 73 1.21 8.34 13.20
CA GLU A 73 0.12 8.35 12.21
C GLU A 73 0.20 9.65 11.41
N TRP A 74 -0.52 9.75 10.30
CA TRP A 74 -0.63 10.97 9.49
C TRP A 74 0.70 11.52 8.92
N PHE A 75 1.80 10.77 8.99
CA PHE A 75 3.12 11.20 8.50
C PHE A 75 3.13 11.54 7.00
N LYS A 76 2.15 11.05 6.23
CA LYS A 76 1.92 11.47 4.84
C LYS A 76 1.64 12.96 4.68
N VAL A 77 0.96 13.58 5.66
CA VAL A 77 0.63 15.01 5.64
C VAL A 77 1.90 15.86 5.72
N ASP A 78 2.96 15.35 6.33
CA ASP A 78 4.21 16.09 6.51
C ASP A 78 5.26 15.82 5.43
N PHE A 79 5.00 14.87 4.54
CA PHE A 79 5.90 14.55 3.43
C PHE A 79 5.98 15.69 2.42
N GLY A 80 7.20 16.17 2.16
CA GLY A 80 7.48 17.30 1.28
C GLY A 80 7.25 18.69 1.90
N LYS A 81 6.88 18.78 3.18
CA LYS A 81 6.76 20.07 3.88
C LYS A 81 8.12 20.63 4.27
N ARG A 82 8.37 21.89 3.95
CA ARG A 82 9.67 22.57 4.21
C ARG A 82 9.97 22.73 5.70
N ASP A 83 8.95 22.91 6.53
CA ASP A 83 9.09 23.21 7.96
C ASP A 83 9.05 21.94 8.85
N THR A 84 9.25 20.76 8.24
CA THR A 84 9.24 19.48 8.95
C THR A 84 10.53 18.72 8.70
N ASP A 85 10.98 17.95 9.69
CA ASP A 85 12.12 17.04 9.56
C ASP A 85 11.81 15.94 8.54
N GLN A 86 12.18 16.18 7.29
CA GLN A 86 11.94 15.25 6.19
C GLN A 86 12.72 13.94 6.36
N THR A 87 13.89 13.96 7.00
CA THR A 87 14.64 12.73 7.27
C THR A 87 13.86 11.82 8.21
N HIS A 88 13.21 12.38 9.24
CA HIS A 88 12.33 11.61 10.10
C HIS A 88 11.09 11.10 9.35
N VAL A 89 10.41 11.94 8.57
CA VAL A 89 9.21 11.53 7.80
C VAL A 89 9.55 10.41 6.79
N GLU A 90 10.67 10.53 6.08
CA GLU A 90 11.17 9.52 5.15
C GLU A 90 11.48 8.21 5.86
N SER A 91 12.06 8.24 7.07
CA SER A 91 12.28 7.03 7.87
C SER A 91 10.97 6.32 8.25
N LEU A 92 9.92 7.06 8.58
CA LEU A 92 8.59 6.50 8.86
C LEU A 92 7.99 5.83 7.61
N TYR A 93 8.18 6.45 6.44
CA TYR A 93 7.78 5.84 5.18
C TYR A 93 8.54 4.54 4.89
N ILE A 94 9.86 4.53 5.05
CA ILE A 94 10.68 3.34 4.82
C ILE A 94 10.27 2.21 5.77
N ASP A 95 10.10 2.51 7.06
CA ASP A 95 9.67 1.53 8.05
C ASP A 95 8.27 0.97 7.73
N PHE A 96 7.29 1.83 7.41
CA PHE A 96 5.94 1.40 7.05
C PHE A 96 5.92 0.56 5.78
N LEU A 97 6.59 1.03 4.72
CA LEU A 97 6.67 0.31 3.44
C LEU A 97 7.42 -1.01 3.61
N GLY A 98 8.48 -1.05 4.42
CA GLY A 98 9.23 -2.26 4.73
C GLY A 98 8.38 -3.30 5.45
N CYS A 99 7.62 -2.88 6.47
CA CYS A 99 6.66 -3.75 7.14
C CYS A 99 5.57 -4.27 6.18
N LEU A 100 5.00 -3.39 5.36
CA LEU A 100 4.01 -3.77 4.35
C LEU A 100 4.59 -4.80 3.37
N TYR A 101 5.79 -4.55 2.84
CA TYR A 101 6.46 -5.46 1.93
C TYR A 101 6.68 -6.85 2.55
N GLN A 102 7.17 -6.91 3.80
CA GLN A 102 7.37 -8.19 4.48
C GLN A 102 6.05 -8.92 4.74
N GLU A 103 4.98 -8.20 5.06
CA GLU A 103 3.66 -8.79 5.24
C GLU A 103 3.11 -9.38 3.94
N LEU A 104 3.21 -8.63 2.84
CA LEU A 104 2.82 -9.11 1.50
C LEU A 104 3.63 -10.35 1.11
N ARG A 105 4.94 -10.32 1.34
CA ARG A 105 5.89 -11.38 0.99
C ARG A 105 5.71 -12.65 1.83
N LEU A 106 5.57 -12.51 3.15
CA LEU A 106 5.63 -13.64 4.09
C LEU A 106 4.26 -14.22 4.42
N ARG A 107 3.20 -13.40 4.41
CA ARG A 107 1.88 -13.80 4.91
C ARG A 107 0.79 -13.77 3.86
N GLN A 108 0.75 -12.75 3.01
CA GLN A 108 -0.36 -12.57 2.06
C GLN A 108 -0.14 -13.43 0.81
N PHE A 109 0.99 -13.27 0.12
CA PHE A 109 1.24 -13.98 -1.14
C PHE A 109 2.04 -15.27 -0.94
N THR A 110 1.46 -16.20 -0.19
CA THR A 110 2.05 -17.52 0.04
C THR A 110 2.10 -18.37 -1.25
N PRO A 111 2.96 -19.41 -1.31
CA PRO A 111 3.00 -20.32 -2.47
C PRO A 111 1.65 -20.94 -2.82
N ARG A 112 0.77 -21.13 -1.84
CA ARG A 112 -0.59 -21.62 -2.08
C ARG A 112 -1.39 -20.66 -2.97
N ILE A 113 -1.29 -19.35 -2.75
CA ILE A 113 -1.97 -18.34 -3.58
C ILE A 113 -1.28 -18.24 -4.94
N LEU A 114 0.06 -18.27 -4.94
CA LEU A 114 0.90 -18.10 -6.14
C LEU A 114 1.01 -19.34 -7.03
N GLY A 115 0.22 -20.40 -6.77
CA GLY A 115 0.20 -21.60 -7.62
C GLY A 115 1.46 -22.46 -7.53
N GLY A 116 2.09 -22.49 -6.35
CA GLY A 116 3.24 -23.32 -6.02
C GLY A 116 4.59 -22.59 -6.05
N LYS A 117 4.68 -21.41 -6.64
CA LYS A 117 5.90 -20.58 -6.65
C LYS A 117 6.10 -19.83 -5.34
N SER A 118 7.35 -19.58 -4.95
CA SER A 118 7.62 -18.59 -3.91
C SER A 118 7.39 -17.16 -4.43
N PHE A 119 7.30 -16.20 -3.51
CA PHE A 119 7.16 -14.79 -3.83
C PHE A 119 8.35 -14.26 -4.67
N GLU A 120 9.55 -14.73 -4.37
CA GLU A 120 10.78 -14.36 -5.07
C GLU A 120 10.89 -14.96 -6.47
N GLU A 121 10.24 -16.10 -6.72
CA GLU A 121 10.20 -16.76 -8.04
C GLU A 121 9.15 -16.16 -8.99
N CYS A 122 8.27 -15.30 -8.48
CA CYS A 122 7.25 -14.64 -9.27
C CYS A 122 7.77 -13.37 -9.93
N THR A 123 7.33 -13.14 -11.17
CA THR A 123 7.40 -11.80 -11.77
C THR A 123 6.28 -10.94 -11.19
N ILE A 124 6.62 -9.90 -10.44
CA ILE A 124 5.65 -9.06 -9.72
C ILE A 124 5.73 -7.61 -10.19
N ASN A 125 4.58 -7.00 -10.48
CA ASN A 125 4.49 -5.58 -10.77
C ASN A 125 3.73 -4.87 -9.65
N PHE A 126 4.41 -4.02 -8.89
CA PHE A 126 3.82 -3.14 -7.90
C PHE A 126 3.42 -1.81 -8.55
N LEU A 127 2.17 -1.40 -8.34
CA LEU A 127 1.61 -0.15 -8.82
C LEU A 127 1.24 0.71 -7.61
N PHE A 128 1.89 1.84 -7.41
CA PHE A 128 1.56 2.78 -6.34
C PHE A 128 0.80 3.99 -6.89
N SER A 129 -0.24 4.40 -6.18
CA SER A 129 -0.85 5.73 -6.35
C SER A 129 -0.19 6.79 -5.48
N VAL A 130 -0.28 8.04 -5.91
CA VAL A 130 0.18 9.22 -5.17
C VAL A 130 -0.86 10.34 -5.20
N PRO A 131 -0.86 11.28 -4.24
CA PRO A 131 -1.72 12.44 -4.30
C PRO A 131 -1.54 13.22 -5.61
N ALA A 132 -2.64 13.68 -6.21
CA ALA A 132 -2.59 14.51 -7.41
C ALA A 132 -1.89 15.86 -7.20
N THR A 133 -1.69 16.26 -5.94
CA THR A 133 -1.03 17.49 -5.53
C THR A 133 0.48 17.38 -5.43
N TRP A 134 1.05 16.17 -5.49
CA TRP A 134 2.51 15.99 -5.42
C TRP A 134 3.16 16.39 -6.74
N ASP A 135 4.23 17.18 -6.64
CA ASP A 135 5.04 17.52 -7.80
C ASP A 135 5.95 16.34 -8.22
N PRO A 136 6.54 16.37 -9.43
CA PRO A 136 7.39 15.28 -9.91
C PRO A 136 8.61 14.99 -9.03
N ALA A 137 9.15 15.97 -8.31
CA ALA A 137 10.31 15.77 -7.43
C ALA A 137 9.91 14.97 -6.19
N LEU A 138 8.76 15.31 -5.58
CA LEU A 138 8.22 14.59 -4.43
C LEU A 138 7.81 13.16 -4.80
N VAL A 139 7.23 12.96 -5.99
CA VAL A 139 6.95 11.62 -6.53
C VAL A 139 8.24 10.83 -6.76
N SER A 140 9.31 11.47 -7.25
CA SER A 140 10.61 10.82 -7.40
C SER A 140 11.23 10.45 -6.06
N ASN A 141 11.07 11.29 -5.04
CA ASN A 141 11.52 10.98 -3.69
C ASN A 141 10.77 9.76 -3.13
N PHE A 142 9.44 9.74 -3.26
CA PHE A 142 8.63 8.60 -2.83
C PHE A 142 9.02 7.28 -3.54
N LYS A 143 9.35 7.33 -4.84
CA LYS A 143 9.90 6.18 -5.57
C LYS A 143 11.18 5.64 -4.91
N GLN A 144 12.07 6.53 -4.47
CA GLN A 144 13.29 6.14 -3.78
C GLN A 144 12.98 5.46 -2.43
N LEU A 145 12.00 5.96 -1.68
CA LEU A 145 11.58 5.33 -0.42
C LEU A 145 11.00 3.93 -0.63
N ILE A 146 10.21 3.72 -1.71
CA ILE A 146 9.70 2.39 -2.09
C ILE A 146 10.86 1.43 -2.41
N SER A 147 11.86 1.90 -3.16
CA SER A 147 13.05 1.10 -3.46
C SER A 147 13.82 0.77 -2.18
N ASN A 148 14.08 1.76 -1.32
CA ASN A 148 14.77 1.56 -0.03
C ASN A 148 14.04 0.56 0.89
N ALA A 149 12.71 0.46 0.79
CA ALA A 149 11.91 -0.53 1.52
C ALA A 149 11.96 -1.95 0.93
N GLY A 150 12.51 -2.11 -0.28
CA GLY A 150 12.86 -3.39 -0.88
C GLY A 150 11.93 -3.92 -1.97
N PHE A 151 10.97 -3.12 -2.45
CA PHE A 151 9.96 -3.57 -3.43
C PHE A 151 10.53 -3.91 -4.82
N ASP A 152 11.74 -3.44 -5.15
CA ASP A 152 12.42 -3.70 -6.43
C ASP A 152 13.79 -4.39 -6.25
N HIS A 153 14.08 -4.92 -5.05
CA HIS A 153 15.34 -5.61 -4.77
C HIS A 153 15.40 -7.03 -5.35
N VAL A 154 14.25 -7.63 -5.64
CA VAL A 154 14.17 -8.94 -6.30
C VAL A 154 14.15 -8.73 -7.82
N LYS A 155 14.97 -9.49 -8.53
CA LYS A 155 15.26 -9.31 -9.97
C LYS A 155 14.02 -9.14 -10.86
N ASP A 156 12.96 -9.91 -10.61
CA ASP A 156 11.74 -9.90 -11.42
C ASP A 156 10.58 -9.13 -10.75
N HIS A 157 10.88 -8.30 -9.75
CA HIS A 157 9.93 -7.37 -9.14
C HIS A 157 10.15 -5.98 -9.70
N THR A 158 9.06 -5.31 -10.09
CA THR A 158 9.11 -3.98 -10.69
C THR A 158 8.15 -3.04 -10.00
N VAL A 159 8.55 -1.78 -9.84
CA VAL A 159 7.74 -0.72 -9.21
C VAL A 159 7.36 0.32 -10.25
N HIS A 160 6.07 0.66 -10.26
CA HIS A 160 5.53 1.77 -11.04
C HIS A 160 4.77 2.72 -10.12
N VAL A 161 5.14 3.99 -10.13
CA VAL A 161 4.34 5.09 -9.57
C VAL A 161 3.87 5.92 -10.75
N SER A 162 2.70 5.55 -11.28
CA SER A 162 2.22 6.02 -12.58
C SER A 162 0.84 6.65 -12.54
N MET A 163 0.14 6.57 -11.41
CA MET A 163 -1.22 7.08 -11.28
C MET A 163 -1.35 7.94 -10.04
N THR A 164 -2.19 8.96 -10.15
CA THR A 164 -2.69 9.68 -8.99
C THR A 164 -3.78 8.85 -8.31
N GLU A 165 -4.04 9.10 -7.03
CA GLU A 165 -5.09 8.40 -6.27
C GLU A 165 -6.47 8.45 -6.96
N PRO A 166 -6.95 9.60 -7.47
CA PRO A 166 -8.23 9.63 -8.17
C PRO A 166 -8.23 8.77 -9.45
N GLN A 167 -7.10 8.73 -10.17
CA GLN A 167 -6.97 7.89 -11.36
C GLN A 167 -6.98 6.40 -11.00
N ALA A 168 -6.30 6.01 -9.90
CA ALA A 168 -6.27 4.63 -9.44
C ALA A 168 -7.68 4.16 -9.04
N VAL A 169 -8.45 5.00 -8.33
CA VAL A 169 -9.87 4.72 -8.00
C VAL A 169 -10.70 4.51 -9.26
N ALA A 170 -10.59 5.41 -10.26
CA ALA A 170 -11.33 5.29 -11.50
C ALA A 170 -10.97 4.00 -12.26
N ALA A 171 -9.68 3.66 -12.35
CA ALA A 171 -9.23 2.42 -13.00
C ALA A 171 -9.74 1.17 -12.28
N PHE A 172 -9.70 1.16 -10.95
CA PHE A 172 -10.24 0.06 -10.15
C PHE A 172 -11.74 -0.12 -10.38
N GLN A 173 -12.51 0.98 -10.40
CA GLN A 173 -13.95 0.93 -10.67
C GLN A 173 -14.27 0.41 -12.08
N ILE A 174 -13.57 0.88 -13.12
CA ILE A 174 -13.79 0.42 -14.50
C ILE A 174 -13.43 -1.06 -14.64
N CYS A 175 -12.31 -1.49 -14.05
CA CYS A 175 -11.88 -2.88 -14.10
C CYS A 175 -12.74 -3.80 -13.22
N GLY A 176 -13.34 -3.26 -12.15
CA GLY A 176 -14.24 -3.97 -11.24
C GLY A 176 -15.67 -4.10 -11.76
N SER A 177 -16.20 -3.09 -12.47
CA SER A 177 -17.63 -2.95 -12.80
C SER A 177 -18.12 -3.67 -14.06
N HIS A 178 -17.24 -4.23 -14.91
CA HIS A 178 -17.65 -4.96 -16.13
C HIS A 178 -18.38 -6.32 -15.94
N SER A 179 -19.14 -6.53 -14.87
CA SER A 179 -20.02 -7.69 -14.71
C SER A 179 -21.32 -7.31 -13.98
N SER A 180 -22.15 -6.48 -14.61
CA SER A 180 -23.60 -6.42 -14.33
C SER A 180 -24.41 -5.73 -15.43
N ASP A 181 -24.05 -5.90 -16.71
CA ASP A 181 -24.91 -5.39 -17.81
C ASP A 181 -25.32 -6.51 -18.77
N GLN A 182 -26.05 -7.47 -18.19
CA GLN A 182 -27.25 -8.01 -18.80
C GLN A 182 -28.30 -8.20 -17.70
N THR A 183 -28.90 -7.11 -17.24
CA THR A 183 -30.34 -7.06 -16.89
C THR A 183 -30.76 -5.63 -16.57
N LYS A 184 -31.51 -5.04 -17.50
CA LYS A 184 -32.61 -4.08 -17.31
C LYS A 184 -32.29 -2.74 -16.63
N ASP A 185 -32.13 -1.72 -17.47
CA ASP A 185 -32.99 -0.55 -17.54
C ASP A 185 -33.72 -0.14 -16.23
N SER A 186 -33.16 0.83 -15.50
CA SER A 186 -33.85 1.97 -14.85
C SER A 186 -32.92 2.64 -13.83
N GLY A 187 -32.63 3.94 -14.02
CA GLY A 187 -32.20 4.82 -12.91
C GLY A 187 -30.78 5.35 -12.97
N LEU A 188 -30.47 6.15 -13.99
CA LEU A 188 -29.40 7.14 -13.92
C LEU A 188 -29.67 8.10 -12.74
N ILE A 189 -28.62 8.49 -12.02
CA ILE A 189 -28.50 9.66 -11.12
C ILE A 189 -28.78 9.41 -9.62
N ALA A 190 -27.71 9.17 -8.85
CA ALA A 190 -27.55 9.65 -7.48
C ALA A 190 -26.05 9.85 -7.17
N LEU A 191 -25.43 10.86 -7.78
CA LEU A 191 -24.85 12.02 -7.09
C LEU A 191 -24.50 11.82 -5.58
N THR A 192 -23.19 11.88 -5.32
CA THR A 192 -22.56 12.66 -4.23
C THR A 192 -23.22 12.64 -2.85
N LYS A 193 -22.79 11.69 -2.00
CA LYS A 193 -22.74 11.79 -0.52
C LYS A 193 -21.57 10.89 -0.07
N GLN A 194 -20.60 11.30 0.75
CA GLN A 194 -20.49 12.41 1.68
C GLN A 194 -19.00 12.77 1.86
N LEU A 195 -18.81 14.04 2.18
CA LEU A 195 -17.58 14.72 2.63
C LEU A 195 -16.83 13.95 3.72
#